data_AF-A0A7L6N4U5-F1
#
_entry.id   AF-A0A7L6N4U5-F1
#
_cell.length_a   1.000
_cell.length_b   1.000
_cell.length_c   1.000
_cell.angle_alpha   90.00
_cell.angle_beta   90.00
_cell.angle_gamma   90.00
#
_symmetry.space_group_name_H-M   'P 1'
#
loop_
_entity.id
_entity.type
_entity.pdbx_description
1 polymer ?
#
loop_
_entity_poly.entity_id
_entity_poly.type
_entity_poly.pdbx_seq_one_letter_code
_entity_poly.pdbx_strand_id
1 'polypeptide(L)'
;MTKTDKIDAIAVCRHLMYNLNRLHPYTPPLYHLVELKQLSRDYNSNNQIITKAKGELKRLLQMFFPEFLKHFKPFSKWTLDLLYDFPLPSDYKGLHIESLAQRIVVDQITLNKLNSLNISRKTQ
;
A
#
# COMPACT_ATOMS: atom_id res chain seq x y z
N MET A 1 43.59 41.96 -27.73
CA MET A 1 42.36 41.60 -27.01
C MET A 1 42.57 40.56 -25.89
N THR A 2 43.81 40.20 -25.54
CA THR A 2 44.16 39.08 -24.64
C THR A 2 44.33 39.43 -23.15
N LYS A 3 44.15 40.70 -22.76
CA LYS A 3 44.30 41.13 -21.35
C LYS A 3 43.06 40.83 -20.49
N THR A 4 41.89 40.79 -21.12
CA THR A 4 40.60 40.55 -20.45
C THR A 4 40.40 39.07 -20.15
N ASP A 5 40.72 38.17 -21.09
CA ASP A 5 40.60 36.71 -20.88
C ASP A 5 41.38 36.19 -19.67
N LYS A 6 42.56 36.76 -19.41
CA LYS A 6 43.36 36.39 -18.24
C LYS A 6 42.68 36.83 -16.93
N ILE A 7 42.07 38.01 -16.92
CA ILE A 7 41.37 38.55 -15.75
C ILE A 7 40.08 37.76 -15.52
N ASP A 8 39.35 37.44 -16.58
CA ASP A 8 38.11 36.67 -16.52
C ASP A 8 38.37 35.23 -16.07
N ALA A 9 39.41 34.58 -16.59
CA ALA A 9 39.82 33.26 -16.12
C ALA A 9 40.19 33.27 -14.64
N ILE A 10 40.87 34.32 -14.15
CA ILE A 10 41.19 34.47 -12.73
C ILE A 10 39.92 34.70 -11.91
N ALA A 11 38.97 35.50 -12.40
CA ALA A 11 37.71 35.77 -11.73
C ALA A 11 36.85 34.49 -11.61
N VAL A 12 36.75 33.72 -12.70
CA VAL A 12 36.06 32.42 -12.72
C VAL A 12 36.74 31.43 -11.77
N CYS A 13 38.07 31.30 -11.81
CA CYS A 13 38.80 30.42 -10.88
C CYS A 13 38.59 30.83 -9.42
N ARG A 14 38.66 32.12 -9.08
CA ARG A 14 38.38 32.60 -7.72
C ARG A 14 36.96 32.32 -7.29
N HIS A 15 35.98 32.49 -8.19
CA HIS A 15 34.59 32.21 -7.91
C HIS A 15 34.36 30.71 -7.64
N LEU A 16 34.98 29.83 -8.42
CA LEU A 16 34.93 28.38 -8.23
C LEU A 16 35.62 27.96 -6.93
N MET A 17 36.79 28.54 -6.61
CA MET A 17 37.49 28.25 -5.35
C MET A 17 36.74 28.76 -4.12
N TYR A 18 36.09 29.91 -4.22
CA TYR A 18 35.28 30.47 -3.13
C TYR A 18 33.99 29.67 -2.90
N ASN A 19 33.37 29.15 -3.96
CA ASN A 19 32.15 28.36 -3.89
C ASN A 19 32.42 26.85 -3.90
N LEU A 20 33.65 26.40 -3.70
CA LEU A 20 34.04 24.99 -3.82
C LEU A 20 33.31 24.09 -2.81
N ASN A 21 32.97 24.65 -1.64
CA ASN A 21 32.14 23.99 -0.63
C ASN A 21 30.65 23.92 -0.98
N ARG A 22 30.17 24.73 -1.94
CA ARG A 22 28.77 24.77 -2.45
C ARG A 22 28.63 24.08 -3.81
N LEU A 23 29.73 23.98 -4.58
CA LEU A 23 29.83 23.19 -5.80
C LEU A 23 30.09 21.73 -5.42
N HIS A 24 29.02 21.02 -5.05
CA HIS A 24 29.10 19.57 -5.02
C HIS A 24 29.06 19.06 -6.48
N PRO A 25 30.09 18.36 -6.98
CA PRO A 25 30.11 17.79 -8.34
C PRO A 25 29.00 16.73 -8.54
N TYR A 26 28.48 16.23 -7.44
CA TYR A 26 27.34 15.33 -7.38
C TYR A 26 26.49 15.77 -6.19
N THR A 27 25.29 16.29 -6.44
CA THR A 27 24.29 16.39 -5.37
C THR A 27 23.96 14.95 -5.01
N PRO A 28 24.30 14.44 -3.81
CA PRO A 28 23.87 13.11 -3.40
C PRO A 28 22.36 13.08 -3.57
N PRO A 29 21.76 12.02 -4.17
CA PRO A 29 20.32 11.92 -4.23
C PRO A 29 19.84 12.16 -2.79
N LEU A 30 19.01 13.19 -2.59
CA LEU A 30 18.50 13.52 -1.26
C LEU A 30 18.07 12.20 -0.64
N TYR A 31 18.59 11.88 0.54
CA TYR A 31 18.35 10.61 1.22
C TYR A 31 16.85 10.21 1.17
N HIS A 32 15.97 11.19 1.30
CA HIS A 32 14.52 11.07 1.15
C HIS A 32 14.04 10.51 -0.21
N LEU A 33 14.69 10.85 -1.34
CA LEU A 33 14.36 10.30 -2.65
C LEU A 33 14.70 8.82 -2.76
N VAL A 34 15.79 8.38 -2.13
CA VAL A 34 16.18 6.97 -2.08
C VAL A 34 15.20 6.19 -1.20
N GLU A 35 14.83 6.74 -0.04
CA GLU A 35 13.81 6.18 0.84
C GLU A 35 12.45 6.06 0.15
N LEU A 36 11.98 7.11 -0.53
CA LEU A 36 10.72 7.09 -1.27
C LEU A 36 10.72 6.04 -2.38
N LYS A 37 11.85 5.89 -3.08
CA LYS A 37 12.01 4.85 -4.08
C LYS A 37 11.97 3.46 -3.46
N GLN A 38 12.59 3.27 -2.30
CA GLN A 38 12.56 2.00 -1.58
C GLN A 38 11.15 1.68 -1.11
N LEU A 39 10.45 2.65 -0.51
CA LEU A 39 9.06 2.51 -0.08
C LEU A 39 8.13 2.12 -1.24
N SER A 40 8.32 2.74 -2.42
CA SER A 40 7.56 2.39 -3.62
C SER A 40 7.80 0.95 -4.07
N ARG A 41 9.04 0.47 -3.99
CA ARG A 41 9.39 -0.93 -4.29
C ARG A 41 8.75 -1.88 -3.30
N ASP A 42 8.80 -1.55 -2.01
CA ASP A 42 8.22 -2.37 -0.93
C ASP A 42 6.69 -2.43 -1.07
N TYR A 43 6.05 -1.31 -1.37
CA TYR A 43 4.63 -1.26 -1.68
C TYR A 43 4.27 -2.19 -2.84
N ASN A 44 5.02 -2.14 -3.95
CA ASN A 44 4.75 -2.99 -5.10
C ASN A 44 4.99 -4.48 -4.78
N SER A 45 6.05 -4.79 -4.03
CA SER A 45 6.36 -6.14 -3.57
C SER A 45 5.21 -6.71 -2.71
N ASN A 46 4.76 -5.93 -1.73
CA ASN A 46 3.63 -6.29 -0.87
C ASN A 46 2.34 -6.47 -1.68
N ASN A 47 2.09 -5.61 -2.65
CA ASN A 47 0.92 -5.73 -3.53
C ASN A 47 0.97 -7.02 -4.37
N GLN A 48 2.14 -7.43 -4.85
CA GLN A 48 2.31 -8.72 -5.55
C GLN A 48 2.05 -9.90 -4.62
N ILE A 49 2.56 -9.87 -3.39
CA ILE A 49 2.32 -10.92 -2.38
C ILE A 49 0.83 -11.02 -2.07
N ILE A 50 0.16 -9.90 -1.82
CA ILE A 50 -1.29 -9.85 -1.58
C ILE A 50 -2.07 -10.40 -2.78
N THR A 51 -1.67 -10.05 -4.01
CA THR A 51 -2.34 -10.53 -5.22
C THR A 51 -2.21 -12.05 -5.37
N LYS A 52 -1.02 -12.60 -5.12
CA LYS A 52 -0.79 -14.05 -5.12
C LYS A 52 -1.61 -14.75 -4.04
N ALA A 53 -1.59 -14.24 -2.81
CA ALA A 53 -2.36 -14.79 -1.69
C ALA A 53 -3.88 -14.76 -1.97
N LYS A 54 -4.39 -13.68 -2.55
CA LYS A 54 -5.80 -13.58 -2.99
C LYS A 54 -6.14 -14.63 -4.05
N GLY A 55 -5.23 -14.87 -4.99
CA GLY A 55 -5.38 -15.92 -6.01
C GLY A 55 -5.50 -17.31 -5.39
N GLU A 56 -4.57 -17.66 -4.50
CA GLU A 56 -4.61 -18.95 -3.80
C GLU A 56 -5.85 -19.11 -2.92
N LEU A 57 -6.22 -18.08 -2.16
CA LEU A 57 -7.44 -18.11 -1.35
C LEU A 57 -8.69 -18.32 -2.23
N LYS A 58 -8.78 -17.64 -3.37
CA LYS A 58 -9.89 -17.82 -4.31
C LYS A 58 -9.93 -19.25 -4.86
N ARG A 59 -8.77 -19.82 -5.18
CA ARG A 59 -8.66 -21.21 -5.67
C ARG A 59 -9.13 -22.21 -4.61
N LEU A 60 -8.70 -22.04 -3.35
CA LEU A 60 -9.15 -22.86 -2.23
C LEU A 60 -10.66 -22.72 -2.00
N LEU A 61 -11.17 -21.49 -2.02
CA LEU A 61 -12.59 -21.24 -1.82
C LEU A 61 -13.43 -21.85 -2.95
N GLN A 62 -12.96 -21.82 -4.20
CA GLN A 62 -13.63 -22.50 -5.30
C GLN A 62 -13.65 -24.03 -5.14
N MET A 63 -12.63 -24.61 -4.52
CA MET A 63 -12.53 -26.06 -4.31
C MET A 63 -13.43 -26.55 -3.18
N PHE A 64 -13.52 -25.81 -2.08
CA PHE A 64 -14.24 -26.24 -0.87
C PHE A 64 -15.62 -25.58 -0.67
N PHE A 65 -15.83 -24.38 -1.23
CA PHE A 65 -17.03 -23.58 -1.06
C PHE A 65 -17.40 -22.80 -2.35
N PRO A 66 -17.68 -23.51 -3.46
CA PRO A 66 -17.99 -22.87 -4.73
C PRO A 66 -19.24 -21.96 -4.66
N GLU A 67 -20.22 -22.29 -3.83
CA GLU A 67 -21.43 -21.48 -3.63
C GLU A 67 -21.12 -20.13 -3.00
N PHE A 68 -20.12 -20.09 -2.12
CA PHE A 68 -19.73 -18.89 -1.40
C PHE A 68 -19.26 -17.77 -2.35
N LEU A 69 -18.51 -18.13 -3.40
CA LEU A 69 -18.04 -17.18 -4.42
C LEU A 69 -19.16 -16.57 -5.26
N LYS A 70 -20.32 -17.23 -5.35
CA LYS A 70 -21.47 -16.75 -6.13
C LYS A 70 -22.28 -15.71 -5.35
N HIS A 71 -22.41 -15.91 -4.04
CA HIS A 71 -23.27 -15.09 -3.19
C HIS A 71 -22.51 -13.98 -2.45
N PHE A 72 -21.22 -14.16 -2.19
CA PHE A 72 -20.45 -13.24 -1.36
C PHE A 72 -19.18 -12.74 -2.03
N LYS A 73 -18.71 -11.58 -1.58
CA LYS A 73 -17.42 -11.02 -1.99
C LYS A 73 -16.29 -11.65 -1.16
N PRO A 74 -15.41 -12.48 -1.75
CA PRO A 74 -14.44 -13.31 -1.01
C PRO A 74 -13.37 -12.53 -0.26
N PHE A 75 -13.10 -11.27 -0.64
CA PHE A 75 -12.04 -10.44 -0.04
C PHE A 75 -12.59 -9.32 0.84
N SER A 76 -13.86 -9.39 1.22
CA SER A 76 -14.40 -8.45 2.20
C SER A 76 -13.82 -8.77 3.58
N LYS A 77 -13.65 -7.75 4.42
CA LYS A 77 -13.07 -7.93 5.75
C LYS A 77 -13.82 -8.99 6.58
N TRP A 78 -15.13 -8.85 6.68
CA TRP A 78 -15.99 -9.82 7.39
C TRP A 78 -15.88 -11.25 6.86
N THR A 79 -15.72 -11.41 5.54
CA THR A 79 -15.54 -12.70 4.91
C THR A 79 -14.22 -13.33 5.32
N LEU A 80 -13.15 -12.55 5.34
CA LEU A 80 -11.83 -13.03 5.75
C LEU A 80 -11.83 -13.40 7.24
N ASP A 81 -12.49 -12.59 8.06
CA ASP A 81 -12.64 -12.86 9.50
C ASP A 81 -13.48 -14.14 9.73
N LEU A 82 -14.55 -14.34 8.95
CA LEU A 82 -15.36 -15.56 8.99
C LEU A 82 -14.57 -16.80 8.56
N LEU A 83 -13.81 -16.71 7.47
CA LEU A 83 -12.97 -17.80 6.97
C LEU A 83 -11.78 -18.10 7.90
N TYR A 84 -11.34 -17.11 8.68
CA TYR A 84 -10.33 -17.30 9.72
C TYR A 84 -10.89 -18.07 10.91
N ASP A 85 -12.09 -17.71 11.36
CA ASP A 85 -12.77 -18.38 12.48
C ASP A 85 -13.27 -19.79 12.09
N PHE A 86 -13.72 -19.98 10.84
CA PHE A 86 -14.29 -21.23 10.31
C PHE A 86 -13.68 -21.61 8.94
N PRO A 87 -12.49 -22.23 8.94
CA PRO A 87 -11.77 -22.55 7.71
C PRO A 87 -12.32 -23.76 6.96
N LEU A 88 -12.95 -24.73 7.64
CA LEU A 88 -13.43 -25.98 7.01
C LEU A 88 -14.97 -26.05 6.94
N PRO A 89 -15.55 -26.73 5.92
CA PRO A 89 -17.00 -26.95 5.84
C PRO A 89 -17.57 -27.71 7.04
N SER A 90 -16.75 -28.55 7.67
CA SER A 90 -17.09 -29.28 8.88
C SER A 90 -17.29 -28.38 10.09
N ASP A 91 -16.64 -27.22 10.13
CA ASP A 91 -16.70 -26.30 11.29
C ASP A 91 -18.05 -25.59 11.33
N TYR A 92 -18.75 -25.52 10.20
CA TYR A 92 -20.11 -24.98 10.08
C TYR A 92 -21.19 -25.91 10.66
N LYS A 93 -20.84 -27.15 11.03
CA LYS A 93 -21.79 -28.11 11.60
C LYS A 93 -22.14 -27.72 13.05
N GLY A 94 -23.41 -27.37 13.27
CA GLY A 94 -23.93 -27.01 14.61
C GLY A 94 -23.89 -25.52 14.92
N LEU A 95 -23.46 -24.67 13.98
CA LEU A 95 -23.60 -23.23 14.14
C LEU A 95 -25.05 -22.78 13.94
N HIS A 96 -25.52 -21.99 14.90
CA HIS A 96 -26.82 -21.35 14.81
C HIS A 96 -26.78 -20.22 13.78
N ILE A 97 -27.75 -20.24 12.87
CA ILE A 97 -27.83 -19.30 11.74
C ILE A 97 -27.89 -17.85 12.24
N GLU A 98 -28.53 -17.61 13.39
CA GLU A 98 -28.65 -16.28 13.98
C GLU A 98 -27.30 -15.71 14.43
N SER A 99 -26.40 -16.55 14.96
CA SER A 99 -25.05 -16.13 15.36
C SER A 99 -24.22 -15.70 14.14
N LEU A 100 -24.33 -16.43 13.03
CA LEU A 100 -23.68 -16.07 11.77
C LEU A 100 -24.29 -14.79 11.18
N ALA A 101 -25.62 -14.67 11.20
CA ALA A 101 -26.32 -13.49 10.70
C ALA A 101 -25.96 -12.22 11.49
N GLN A 102 -25.89 -12.32 12.83
CA GLN A 102 -25.47 -11.20 13.68
C GLN A 102 -24.06 -10.74 13.35
N ARG A 103 -23.11 -11.68 13.15
CA ARG A 103 -21.72 -11.34 12.79
C ARG A 103 -21.65 -10.60 11.46
N ILE A 104 -22.38 -11.08 10.45
CA ILE A 104 -22.44 -10.45 9.13
C ILE A 104 -23.05 -9.03 9.22
N VAL A 105 -24.12 -8.86 9.99
CA VAL A 105 -24.80 -7.55 10.14
C VAL A 105 -23.92 -6.53 10.87
N VAL A 106 -23.27 -6.93 11.96
CA VAL A 106 -22.38 -6.06 12.75
C VAL A 106 -21.23 -5.53 11.89
N ASP A 107 -20.65 -6.38 11.03
CA ASP A 107 -19.55 -5.96 10.17
C ASP A 107 -20.01 -5.03 9.03
N GLN A 108 -21.20 -5.23 8.47
CA GLN A 108 -21.78 -4.31 7.48
C GLN A 108 -22.04 -2.92 8.08
N ILE A 109 -22.57 -2.85 9.31
CA ILE A 109 -22.80 -1.59 10.03
C ILE A 109 -21.47 -0.89 10.31
N THR A 110 -20.44 -1.64 10.71
CA THR A 110 -19.10 -1.11 10.99
C THR A 110 -18.44 -0.56 9.71
N LEU A 111 -18.56 -1.27 8.59
CA LEU A 111 -18.07 -0.81 7.28
C LEU A 111 -18.77 0.48 6.83
N ASN A 112 -20.09 0.56 6.99
CA ASN A 112 -20.86 1.76 6.65
C ASN A 112 -20.47 2.97 7.52
N LYS A 113 -20.25 2.74 8.82
CA LYS A 113 -19.79 3.78 9.75
C LYS A 113 -18.40 4.28 9.39
N LEU A 114 -17.45 3.40 9.09
CA LEU A 114 -16.10 3.78 8.66
C LEU A 114 -16.09 4.55 7.34
N ASN A 115 -16.95 4.15 6.38
CA ASN A 115 -17.09 4.86 5.11
C ASN A 115 -17.67 6.27 5.32
N SER A 116 -18.67 6.43 6.19
CA SER A 116 -19.24 7.75 6.51
C SER A 116 -18.22 8.70 7.15
N LEU A 117 -17.33 8.18 8.02
CA LEU A 117 -16.27 8.96 8.66
C LEU A 117 -15.16 9.36 7.69
N ASN A 118 -14.83 8.51 6.73
CA ASN A 118 -13.81 8.80 5.71
C ASN A 118 -14.28 9.83 4.67
N ILE A 119 -15.58 9.86 4.37
CA ILE A 119 -16.17 10.89 3.48
C ILE A 119 -16.07 12.27 4.15
N SER A 120 -16.31 12.37 5.46
CA SER A 120 -16.22 13.63 6.21
C SER A 120 -14.80 14.20 6.32
N ARG A 121 -13.75 13.37 6.15
CA ARG A 121 -12.34 13.80 6.16
C ARG A 121 -11.80 14.23 4.79
N LYS A 122 -12.51 13.92 3.70
CA LYS A 122 -12.12 14.34 2.34
C LYS A 122 -12.73 15.69 1.92
N THR A 123 -13.62 16.26 2.73
CA THR A 123 -14.32 17.53 2.49
C THR A 123 -13.75 18.71 3.29
N GLN A 124 -12.67 18.52 4.04
CA GLN A 124 -11.83 19.58 4.63
C GLN A 124 -10.46 19.57 3.94
#